data_AF-A0A930ZP72-F1
#
_entry.id   AF-A0A930ZP72-F1
#
_cell.length_a   1.000
_cell.length_b   1.000
_cell.length_c   1.000
_cell.angle_alpha   90.00
_cell.angle_beta   90.00
_cell.angle_gamma   90.00
#
_symmetry.space_group_name_H-M   'P 1'
#
loop_
_entity.id
_entity.type
_entity.pdbx_description
1 polymer ?
#
loop_
_entity_poly.entity_id
_entity_poly.type
_entity_poly.pdbx_seq_one_letter_code
_entity_poly.pdbx_strand_id
1 'polypeptide(L)'
;MFELDDKNNSVTFSWDEQNATSKGTAKDNDQINIVAFNAKENFVDSFSGIAVRSDGKTSISLPRVWNLDDMHIWIYFSSFSLQKNSESLYCC
;
A
#
# COMPACT_ATOMS: atom_id res chain seq x y z
N MET A 1 3.66 1.62 -8.78
CA MET A 1 5.13 1.50 -8.67
C MET A 1 5.52 1.80 -7.22
N PHE A 2 6.57 1.18 -6.69
CA PHE A 2 7.07 1.50 -5.36
C PHE A 2 8.55 1.88 -5.40
N GLU A 3 8.96 2.75 -4.49
CA GLU A 3 10.33 3.25 -4.35
C GLU A 3 10.74 3.19 -2.88
N LEU A 4 11.87 2.57 -2.57
CA LEU A 4 12.44 2.54 -1.22
C LEU A 4 13.40 3.71 -1.02
N ASP A 5 13.27 4.38 0.12
CA ASP A 5 14.24 5.34 0.64
C ASP A 5 14.96 4.72 1.84
N ASP A 6 16.10 4.10 1.58
CA ASP A 6 16.96 3.47 2.59
C ASP A 6 17.41 4.45 3.69
N LYS A 7 17.55 5.74 3.36
CA LYS A 7 18.04 6.74 4.32
C LYS A 7 17.00 7.07 5.37
N ASN A 8 15.74 7.14 4.94
CA ASN A 8 14.61 7.47 5.80
C ASN A 8 13.82 6.23 6.25
N ASN A 9 14.24 5.03 5.83
CA ASN A 9 13.58 3.77 6.09
C ASN A 9 12.09 3.81 5.73
N SER A 10 11.79 4.34 4.56
CA SER A 10 10.42 4.57 4.10
C SER A 10 10.20 4.01 2.69
N VAL A 11 8.98 3.58 2.44
CA VAL A 11 8.55 3.10 1.11
C VAL A 11 7.49 4.05 0.58
N THR A 12 7.72 4.59 -0.60
CA THR A 12 6.73 5.36 -1.35
C THR A 12 6.04 4.45 -2.35
N PHE A 13 4.72 4.53 -2.37
CA PHE A 13 3.86 3.82 -3.32
C PHE A 13 3.16 4.84 -4.20
N SER A 14 3.11 4.57 -5.50
CA SER A 14 2.35 5.34 -6.48
C SER A 14 1.43 4.41 -7.28
N TRP A 15 0.24 4.89 -7.57
CA TRP A 15 -0.74 4.23 -8.42
C TRP A 15 -1.30 5.21 -9.43
N ASP A 16 -1.60 4.70 -10.62
CA ASP A 16 -2.10 5.53 -11.70
C ASP A 16 -3.61 5.77 -11.53
N GLU A 17 -4.05 7.02 -11.61
CA GLU A 17 -5.48 7.37 -11.63
C GLU A 17 -6.19 6.73 -12.82
N GLN A 18 -5.48 6.40 -13.91
CA GLN A 18 -6.12 5.73 -15.04
C GLN A 18 -6.54 4.29 -14.75
N ASN A 19 -5.91 3.59 -13.80
CA ASN A 19 -6.45 2.33 -13.25
C ASN A 19 -7.66 2.56 -12.32
N ALA A 20 -7.96 3.82 -11.95
CA ALA A 20 -9.17 4.22 -11.25
C ALA A 20 -10.38 4.41 -12.18
N THR A 21 -10.20 4.38 -13.52
CA THR A 21 -11.31 4.17 -14.46
C THR A 21 -11.78 2.71 -14.47
N SER A 22 -11.85 2.08 -13.29
CA SER A 22 -12.66 0.87 -13.16
C SER A 22 -14.09 1.27 -13.52
N LYS A 23 -14.70 0.57 -14.48
CA LYS A 23 -16.13 0.68 -14.79
C LYS A 23 -17.02 0.15 -13.64
N GLY A 24 -16.57 0.26 -12.39
CA GLY A 24 -17.12 -0.37 -11.19
C GLY A 24 -17.36 0.62 -10.05
N THR A 25 -17.63 0.11 -8.84
CA THR A 25 -18.00 0.91 -7.65
C THR A 25 -16.84 1.61 -6.96
N ALA A 26 -15.66 1.67 -7.59
CA ALA A 26 -14.51 2.36 -7.03
C ALA A 26 -14.79 3.85 -6.88
N LYS A 27 -14.33 4.43 -5.77
CA LYS A 27 -14.48 5.85 -5.49
C LYS A 27 -13.13 6.47 -5.18
N ASP A 28 -13.04 7.76 -5.48
CA ASP A 28 -11.86 8.60 -5.21
C ASP A 28 -11.50 8.63 -3.72
N ASN A 29 -12.50 8.45 -2.84
CA ASN A 29 -12.33 8.40 -1.39
C ASN A 29 -12.16 6.98 -0.83
N ASP A 30 -11.97 5.97 -1.68
CA ASP A 30 -11.55 4.64 -1.21
C ASP A 30 -10.20 4.76 -0.50
N GLN A 31 -10.08 4.13 0.67
CA GLN A 31 -8.89 4.17 1.50
C GLN A 31 -7.84 3.18 0.98
N ILE A 32 -6.57 3.59 1.08
CA ILE A 32 -5.42 2.74 0.80
C ILE A 32 -5.01 2.02 2.07
N ASN A 33 -4.78 0.73 1.93
CA ASN A 33 -4.25 -0.13 2.98
C ASN A 33 -3.03 -0.88 2.46
N ILE A 34 -2.02 -0.99 3.32
CA ILE A 34 -0.75 -1.65 3.00
C ILE A 34 -0.43 -2.65 4.10
N VAL A 35 -0.03 -3.85 3.70
CA VAL A 35 0.52 -4.87 4.60
C VAL A 35 1.95 -5.15 4.17
N ALA A 36 2.90 -5.05 5.09
CA ALA A 36 4.30 -5.36 4.85
C ALA A 36 4.71 -6.53 5.75
N PHE A 37 5.25 -7.58 5.16
CA PHE A 37 5.75 -8.77 5.83
C PHE A 37 7.24 -8.92 5.60
N ASN A 38 8.00 -9.14 6.66
CA ASN A 38 9.40 -9.51 6.60
C ASN A 38 9.54 -11.02 6.83
N ALA A 39 9.93 -11.77 5.79
CA ALA A 39 10.03 -13.22 5.84
C ALA A 39 11.16 -13.71 6.73
N LYS A 40 12.25 -12.95 6.83
CA LYS A 40 13.42 -13.30 7.65
C LYS A 40 13.17 -13.14 9.13
N GLU A 41 12.51 -12.05 9.53
CA GLU A 41 12.16 -11.75 10.92
C GLU A 41 10.82 -12.37 11.34
N ASN A 42 10.04 -12.87 10.38
CA ASN A 42 8.67 -13.36 10.56
C ASN A 42 7.79 -12.30 11.26
N PHE A 43 7.85 -11.07 10.76
CA PHE A 43 7.19 -9.91 11.34
C PHE A 43 6.26 -9.26 10.31
N VAL A 44 5.10 -8.76 10.75
CA VAL A 44 4.13 -8.09 9.88
C VAL A 44 3.72 -6.75 10.44
N ASP A 45 3.60 -5.76 9.56
CA ASP A 45 2.98 -4.47 9.84
C ASP A 45 1.83 -4.20 8.89
N SER A 46 0.86 -3.43 9.37
CA SER A 46 -0.30 -3.02 8.59
C SER A 46 -0.57 -1.53 8.76
N PHE A 47 -0.80 -0.87 7.64
CA PHE A 47 -1.00 0.56 7.53
C PHE A 47 -2.34 0.78 6.84
N SER A 48 -3.36 1.21 7.60
CA SER A 48 -4.72 1.34 7.09
C SER A 48 -5.16 2.80 7.00
N GLY A 49 -5.83 3.15 5.91
CA GLY A 49 -6.36 4.50 5.71
C GLY A 49 -5.29 5.59 5.63
N ILE A 50 -4.07 5.23 5.21
CA ILE A 50 -2.92 6.16 5.13
C ILE A 50 -3.02 7.17 3.99
N ALA A 51 -3.91 6.93 3.03
CA ALA A 51 -4.20 7.78 1.90
C ALA A 51 -5.57 7.39 1.33
N VAL A 52 -6.07 8.21 0.42
CA VAL A 52 -7.24 7.90 -0.42
C VAL A 52 -6.83 7.67 -1.87
N ARG A 53 -7.68 7.01 -2.65
CA ARG A 53 -7.42 6.69 -4.05
C ARG A 53 -7.02 7.92 -4.87
N SER A 54 -7.68 9.06 -4.66
CA SER A 54 -7.37 10.31 -5.38
C SER A 54 -6.01 10.92 -5.03
N ASP A 55 -5.31 10.45 -4.00
CA ASP A 55 -3.98 10.98 -3.69
C ASP A 55 -2.92 10.53 -4.71
N GLY A 56 -3.17 9.42 -5.42
CA GLY A 56 -2.28 8.85 -6.43
C GLY A 56 -0.95 8.28 -5.89
N LYS A 57 -0.60 8.60 -4.65
CA LYS A 57 0.61 8.12 -3.97
C LYS A 57 0.52 8.26 -2.45
N THR A 58 1.34 7.49 -1.74
CA THR A 58 1.54 7.61 -0.29
C THR A 58 2.92 7.10 0.11
N SER A 59 3.38 7.46 1.30
CA SER A 59 4.63 6.97 1.88
C SER A 59 4.39 6.42 3.27
N ILE A 60 4.97 5.26 3.57
CA ILE A 60 4.98 4.69 4.92
C ILE A 60 6.41 4.67 5.46
N SER A 61 6.55 4.92 6.76
CA SER A 61 7.79 4.62 7.47
C SER A 61 7.73 3.17 7.95
N LEU A 62 8.75 2.38 7.61
CA LEU A 62 8.90 1.05 8.17
C LEU A 62 9.37 1.20 9.63
N PRO A 63 8.88 0.36 10.56
CA PRO A 63 9.26 0.52 11.97
C PRO A 63 10.70 0.12 12.26
N ARG A 64 11.35 -0.59 11.33
CA ARG A 64 12.75 -1.02 11.41
C ARG A 64 13.35 -1.09 10.02
N VAL A 65 14.68 -1.06 9.94
CA VAL A 65 15.41 -1.23 8.69
C VAL A 65 15.24 -2.67 8.22
N TRP A 66 14.49 -2.85 7.13
CA TRP A 66 14.27 -4.16 6.50
C TRP A 66 15.00 -4.23 5.17
N ASN A 67 15.52 -5.41 4.83
CA ASN A 67 16.06 -5.65 3.49
C ASN A 67 14.91 -5.88 2.53
N LEU A 68 14.98 -5.27 1.34
CA LEU A 68 13.99 -5.48 0.28
C LEU A 68 13.83 -6.95 -0.10
N ASP A 69 14.94 -7.69 -0.18
CA ASP A 69 14.93 -9.11 -0.55
C ASP A 69 14.11 -9.99 0.41
N ASP A 70 13.91 -9.53 1.65
CA ASP A 70 13.16 -10.22 2.69
C ASP A 70 11.71 -9.68 2.81
N MET A 71 11.34 -8.66 2.04
CA MET A 71 10.07 -7.93 2.16
C MET A 71 9.02 -8.38 1.15
N HIS A 72 7.82 -8.56 1.66
CA HIS A 72 6.63 -8.87 0.89
C HIS A 72 5.57 -7.81 1.19
N ILE A 73 5.09 -7.10 0.17
CA ILE A 73 4.15 -6.00 0.36
C ILE A 73 2.85 -6.27 -0.40
N TRP A 74 1.71 -6.04 0.26
CA TRP A 74 0.39 -6.05 -0.36
C TRP A 74 -0.25 -4.69 -0.22
N ILE A 75 -0.87 -4.22 -1.31
CA ILE A 75 -1.63 -2.98 -1.35
C ILE A 75 -3.05 -3.30 -1.76
N TYR A 76 -4.04 -2.78 -1.04
CA TYR A 76 -5.45 -2.93 -1.41
C TYR A 76 -6.26 -1.71 -1.02
N PHE A 77 -7.39 -1.55 -1.68
CA PHE A 77 -8.30 -0.43 -1.51
C PHE A 77 -9.52 -0.91 -0.71
N SER A 78 -9.97 -0.13 0.26
CA SER A 78 -11.25 -0.33 0.93
C SER A 78 -12.18 0.82 0.61
N SER A 79 -13.47 0.54 0.41
CA SER A 79 -14.48 1.58 0.28
C SER A 79 -14.47 2.47 1.53
N PHE A 80 -14.83 3.75 1.40
CA PHE A 80 -14.93 4.65 2.56
C PHE A 80 -15.81 4.10 3.70
N SER A 81 -16.87 3.33 3.37
CA SER A 81 -17.73 2.67 4.36
C SER A 81 -17.14 1.38 4.95
N LEU A 82 -15.95 0.97 4.50
CA LEU A 82 -15.23 -0.26 4.84
C LEU A 82 -15.98 -1.58 4.55
N GLN A 83 -17.05 -1.52 3.75
CA GLN A 83 -17.87 -2.69 3.45
C GLN A 83 -17.38 -3.51 2.25
N LYS A 84 -16.51 -2.92 1.42
CA LYS A 84 -15.94 -3.55 0.23
C LYS A 84 -14.44 -3.34 0.20
N ASN A 85 -13.71 -4.37 -0.22
CA ASN A 85 -12.29 -4.30 -0.51
C ASN A 85 -12.04 -4.68 -1.96
N SER A 86 -10.99 -4.13 -2.56
CA SER A 86 -10.44 -4.63 -3.81
C SER A 86 -9.67 -5.93 -3.57
N GLU A 87 -9.32 -6.60 -4.66
CA GLU A 87 -8.18 -7.53 -4.66
C GLU A 87 -6.90 -6.78 -4.25
N SER A 88 -5.97 -7.51 -3.64
CA SER A 88 -4.67 -6.97 -3.28
C SER A 88 -3.67 -7.09 -4.44
N LEU A 89 -2.79 -6.11 -4.54
CA LEU A 89 -1.63 -6.12 -5.43
C LEU A 89 -0.41 -6.50 -4.61
N TYR A 90 0.26 -7.57 -5.02
CA TYR A 90 1.52 -8.00 -4.44
C TYR A 90 2.70 -7.28 -5.10
N CYS A 91 3.62 -6.77 -4.28
CA CYS A 91 4.86 -6.11 -4.69
C CYS A 91 6.05 -6.82 -4.03
N CYS A 92 7.03 -7.22 -4.85
CA CYS A 92 8.34 -7.76 -4.45
C CYS A 92 9.44 -6.98 -5.17
#